data_AF-A0A0S7ENW7-F1
#
_entry.id   AF-A0A0S7ENW7-F1
#
_cell.length_a   1.000
_cell.length_b   1.000
_cell.length_c   1.000
_cell.angle_alpha   90.00
_cell.angle_beta   90.00
_cell.angle_gamma   90.00
#
_symmetry.space_group_name_H-M   'P 1'
#
loop_
_entity.id
_entity.type
_entity.pdbx_description
1 polymer ?
#
loop_
_entity_poly.entity_id
_entity_poly.type
_entity_poly.pdbx_seq_one_letter_code
_entity_poly.pdbx_strand_id
1 'polypeptide(L)'
;MWLLYSSLTLLVVSFGSCDTLTSQEGIQCPSLQVAEWKFPRTTRQNITGFNLVRRFSLLKDTDVRKLRNPRGSVILRLGKASLLRPTDQVFPHGLPEEFTLIFTLALKKSALRDTIYLFQISDQQGYPQLSVDFSAPDGTLTLRARGADPEAELVSCVFN
;
A
#
# COMPACT_ATOMS: atom_id res chain seq x y z
N MET A 1 -21.27 -58.00 43.46
CA MET A 1 -22.11 -56.79 43.64
C MET A 1 -21.17 -55.67 44.06
N TRP A 2 -21.13 -54.58 43.30
CA TRP A 2 -20.36 -53.32 43.47
C TRP A 2 -18.84 -53.37 43.20
N LEU A 3 -18.48 -53.08 41.94
CA LEU A 3 -17.15 -52.56 41.57
C LEU A 3 -17.18 -51.04 41.69
N LEU A 4 -16.18 -50.50 42.38
CA LEU A 4 -16.04 -49.10 42.74
C LEU A 4 -15.88 -48.21 41.50
N TYR A 5 -16.77 -47.21 41.42
CA TYR A 5 -16.67 -46.00 40.62
C TYR A 5 -15.51 -45.13 41.12
N SER A 6 -14.77 -44.48 40.21
CA SER A 6 -14.29 -43.09 40.28
C SER A 6 -13.19 -42.88 39.23
N SER A 7 -13.54 -42.44 38.02
CA SER A 7 -13.54 -41.05 37.55
C SER A 7 -12.12 -40.50 37.29
N LEU A 8 -11.69 -40.59 36.03
CA LEU A 8 -10.54 -39.87 35.50
C LEU A 8 -11.04 -38.49 35.03
N THR A 9 -10.92 -37.47 35.87
CA THR A 9 -11.22 -36.09 35.48
C THR A 9 -10.04 -35.52 34.70
N LEU A 10 -10.15 -35.54 33.36
CA LEU A 10 -9.27 -34.78 32.48
C LEU A 10 -9.74 -33.33 32.47
N LEU A 11 -9.09 -32.50 33.27
CA LEU A 11 -9.30 -31.06 33.31
C LEU A 11 -8.50 -30.45 32.15
N VAL A 12 -9.13 -30.41 30.96
CA VAL A 12 -8.61 -29.65 29.81
C VAL A 12 -8.94 -28.19 30.06
N VAL A 13 -7.99 -27.45 30.63
CA VAL A 13 -8.03 -25.98 30.64
C VAL A 13 -7.67 -25.53 29.23
N SER A 14 -8.70 -25.30 28.41
CA SER A 14 -8.56 -24.59 27.14
C SER A 14 -8.27 -23.12 27.46
N PHE A 15 -7.00 -22.76 27.55
CA PHE A 15 -6.60 -21.36 27.54
C PHE A 15 -6.97 -20.74 26.19
N GLY A 16 -7.81 -19.71 26.26
CA GLY A 16 -7.99 -18.67 25.25
C GLY A 16 -8.27 -19.17 23.83
N SER A 17 -9.54 -19.08 23.41
CA SER A 17 -9.77 -18.73 22.01
C SER A 17 -9.07 -17.39 21.79
N CYS A 18 -7.88 -17.44 21.20
CA CYS A 18 -7.42 -16.34 20.39
C CYS A 18 -8.48 -16.26 19.31
N ASP A 19 -9.39 -15.29 19.43
CA ASP A 19 -10.29 -14.92 18.35
C ASP A 19 -9.37 -14.72 17.15
N THR A 20 -9.34 -15.74 16.30
CA THR A 20 -8.95 -15.55 14.92
C THR A 20 -9.98 -14.57 14.44
N LEU A 21 -9.62 -13.29 14.43
CA LEU A 21 -10.32 -12.29 13.65
C LEU A 21 -10.52 -12.97 12.31
N THR A 22 -11.75 -13.41 12.11
CA THR A 22 -12.18 -14.07 10.90
C THR A 22 -11.88 -13.02 9.85
N SER A 23 -10.80 -13.22 9.09
CA SER A 23 -10.40 -12.35 8.00
C SER A 23 -11.64 -12.29 7.12
N GLN A 24 -12.38 -11.20 7.28
CA GLN A 24 -13.59 -10.96 6.52
C GLN A 24 -13.11 -10.94 5.09
N GLU A 25 -13.49 -11.95 4.31
CA GLU A 25 -12.99 -12.22 2.96
C GLU A 25 -12.77 -10.88 2.24
N GLY A 26 -11.50 -10.47 2.19
CA GLY A 26 -11.17 -9.07 1.88
C GLY A 26 -11.74 -8.72 0.51
N ILE A 27 -12.34 -7.52 0.39
CA ILE A 27 -12.91 -7.09 -0.88
C ILE A 27 -11.84 -7.20 -1.97
N GLN A 28 -12.13 -7.98 -3.01
CA GLN A 28 -11.18 -8.25 -4.07
C GLN A 28 -10.78 -6.95 -4.79
N CYS A 29 -9.48 -6.70 -4.89
CA CYS A 29 -8.95 -5.55 -5.64
C CYS A 29 -9.40 -5.61 -7.11
N PRO A 30 -9.63 -4.46 -7.77
CA PRO A 30 -10.09 -4.43 -9.16
C PRO A 30 -9.02 -5.01 -10.09
N SER A 31 -9.45 -5.60 -11.21
CA SER A 31 -8.50 -6.14 -12.20
C SER A 31 -7.62 -5.04 -12.81
N LEU A 32 -6.33 -5.33 -12.92
CA LEU A 32 -5.32 -4.38 -13.34
C LEU A 32 -4.69 -4.80 -14.67
N GLN A 33 -4.85 -3.96 -15.69
CA GLN A 33 -4.11 -4.14 -16.94
C GLN A 33 -2.66 -3.71 -16.75
N VAL A 34 -1.74 -4.66 -16.94
CA VAL A 34 -0.30 -4.42 -16.85
C VAL A 34 0.35 -4.35 -18.23
N ALA A 35 1.49 -3.65 -18.33
CA ALA A 35 2.28 -3.64 -19.56
C ALA A 35 2.85 -5.04 -19.82
N GLU A 36 2.54 -5.61 -20.98
CA GLU A 36 2.85 -7.00 -21.32
C GLU A 36 4.32 -7.37 -21.13
N TRP A 37 5.25 -6.47 -21.47
CA TRP A 37 6.68 -6.73 -21.38
C TRP A 37 7.21 -6.82 -19.93
N LYS A 38 6.47 -6.31 -18.93
CA LYS A 38 6.91 -6.32 -17.52
C LYS A 38 6.58 -7.61 -16.78
N PHE A 39 5.68 -8.44 -17.31
CA PHE A 39 5.17 -9.62 -16.60
C PHE A 39 5.18 -10.87 -17.49
N PRO A 40 5.64 -12.04 -16.99
CA PRO A 40 5.50 -13.32 -17.68
C PRO A 40 4.03 -13.62 -18.03
N ARG A 41 3.78 -14.31 -19.16
CA ARG A 41 2.40 -14.53 -19.68
C ARG A 41 1.44 -15.16 -18.65
N THR A 42 1.93 -16.07 -17.82
CA THR A 42 1.14 -16.79 -16.80
C THR A 42 0.69 -15.88 -15.65
N THR A 43 1.47 -14.85 -15.31
CA THR A 43 1.18 -13.92 -14.22
C THR A 43 0.29 -12.75 -14.65
N ARG A 44 0.03 -12.57 -15.96
CA ARG A 44 -0.72 -11.41 -16.49
C ARG A 44 -2.23 -11.43 -16.21
N GLN A 45 -2.81 -12.61 -16.00
CA GLN A 45 -4.27 -12.77 -16.00
C GLN A 45 -4.94 -12.49 -14.64
N ASN A 46 -4.16 -12.48 -13.55
CA ASN A 46 -4.69 -12.41 -12.18
C ASN A 46 -4.13 -11.23 -11.36
N ILE A 47 -3.62 -10.19 -12.01
CA ILE A 47 -3.11 -9.02 -11.29
C ILE A 47 -4.28 -8.09 -10.97
N THR A 48 -4.47 -7.85 -9.69
CA THR A 48 -5.44 -6.89 -9.17
C THR A 48 -4.70 -5.69 -8.56
N GLY A 49 -5.39 -4.55 -8.46
CA GLY A 49 -4.87 -3.38 -7.78
C GLY A 49 -5.19 -2.07 -8.49
N PHE A 50 -4.52 -1.01 -8.05
CA PHE A 50 -4.83 0.35 -8.45
C PHE A 50 -3.67 0.96 -9.24
N ASN A 51 -3.93 1.33 -10.50
CA ASN A 51 -2.96 2.11 -11.27
C ASN A 51 -3.08 3.60 -10.89
N LEU A 52 -2.16 4.11 -10.08
CA LEU A 52 -2.19 5.51 -9.63
C LEU A 52 -2.07 6.51 -10.79
N VAL A 53 -1.31 6.18 -11.85
CA VAL A 53 -1.25 7.02 -13.06
C VAL A 53 -2.64 7.21 -13.69
N ARG A 54 -3.47 6.16 -13.68
CA ARG A 54 -4.86 6.22 -14.16
C ARG A 54 -5.78 6.90 -13.14
N ARG A 55 -5.69 6.56 -11.84
CA ARG A 55 -6.55 7.12 -10.78
C ARG A 55 -6.38 8.63 -10.62
N PHE A 56 -5.16 9.14 -10.77
CA PHE A 56 -4.87 10.58 -10.77
C PHE A 56 -5.11 11.25 -12.13
N SER A 57 -5.54 10.50 -13.15
CA SER A 57 -5.76 10.99 -14.51
C SER A 57 -4.54 11.66 -15.15
N LEU A 58 -3.31 11.25 -14.76
CA LEU A 58 -2.06 11.90 -15.19
C LEU A 58 -1.83 11.84 -16.69
N LEU A 59 -2.44 10.88 -17.40
CA LEU A 59 -2.34 10.79 -18.86
C LEU A 59 -3.23 11.82 -19.59
N LYS A 60 -4.21 12.42 -18.92
CA LYS A 60 -5.13 13.42 -19.47
C LYS A 60 -4.83 14.83 -18.96
N ASP A 61 -4.02 14.94 -17.91
CA ASP A 61 -3.63 16.20 -17.30
C ASP A 61 -2.72 17.01 -18.25
N THR A 62 -3.03 18.29 -18.44
CA THR A 62 -2.31 19.20 -19.33
C THR A 62 -0.94 19.62 -18.81
N ASP A 63 -0.73 19.58 -17.49
CA ASP A 63 0.55 19.87 -16.87
C ASP A 63 1.55 18.71 -16.95
N VAL A 64 1.05 17.51 -17.27
CA VAL A 64 1.87 16.30 -17.42
C VAL A 64 2.42 16.18 -18.83
N ARG A 65 3.74 16.33 -18.96
CA ARG A 65 4.43 16.11 -20.24
C ARG A 65 4.79 14.64 -20.43
N LYS A 66 4.33 14.05 -21.53
CA LYS A 66 4.70 12.70 -21.96
C LYS A 66 6.00 12.73 -22.76
N LEU A 67 7.01 12.02 -22.27
CA LEU A 67 8.29 11.85 -22.94
C LEU A 67 8.33 10.43 -23.53
N ARG A 68 8.38 10.34 -24.87
CA ARG A 68 8.50 9.04 -25.55
C ARG A 68 9.92 8.53 -25.36
N ASN A 69 10.04 7.30 -24.88
CA ASN A 69 11.29 6.56 -24.90
C ASN A 69 11.26 5.64 -26.14
N PRO A 70 12.13 5.85 -27.15
CA PRO A 70 12.10 5.07 -28.40
C PRO A 70 12.23 3.56 -28.19
N ARG A 71 12.79 3.10 -27.07
CA ARG A 71 13.01 1.70 -26.74
C ARG A 71 12.37 1.27 -25.42
N GLY A 72 11.41 2.04 -24.89
CA GLY A 72 10.87 1.77 -23.56
C GLY A 72 9.52 2.39 -23.26
N SER A 73 9.11 2.33 -22.00
CA SER A 73 7.85 2.91 -21.54
C SER A 73 7.85 4.43 -21.62
N VAL A 74 6.66 5.00 -21.83
CA VAL A 74 6.45 6.45 -21.77
C VAL A 74 6.79 6.96 -20.38
N ILE A 75 7.64 7.98 -20.30
CA ILE A 75 7.98 8.66 -19.05
C ILE A 75 7.03 9.84 -18.88
N LEU A 76 6.45 9.99 -17.70
CA LEU A 76 5.55 11.09 -17.36
C LEU A 76 6.30 12.11 -16.50
N ARG A 77 6.49 13.31 -17.02
CA ARG A 77 7.03 14.44 -16.24
C ARG A 77 5.86 15.22 -15.65
N LEU A 78 5.71 15.14 -14.33
CA LEU A 78 4.50 15.56 -13.61
C LEU A 78 4.23 17.08 -13.61
N GLY A 79 5.23 17.93 -13.79
CA GLY A 79 5.00 19.38 -13.90
C GLY A 79 4.34 19.97 -12.64
N LYS A 80 3.21 20.65 -12.83
CA LYS A 80 2.37 21.23 -11.77
C LYS A 80 1.08 20.42 -11.52
N ALA A 81 1.00 19.19 -12.05
CA ALA A 81 -0.18 18.35 -11.93
C ALA A 81 -0.62 18.19 -10.46
N SER A 82 -1.93 18.22 -10.22
CA SER A 82 -2.45 17.98 -8.88
C SER A 82 -2.30 16.52 -8.49
N LEU A 83 -1.44 16.27 -7.51
CA LEU A 83 -1.18 14.94 -6.95
C LEU A 83 -1.95 14.71 -5.63
N LEU A 84 -2.99 15.50 -5.38
CA LEU A 84 -3.91 15.31 -4.26
C LEU A 84 -5.27 14.85 -4.79
N ARG A 85 -5.78 13.75 -4.25
CA ARG A 85 -7.11 13.20 -4.56
C ARG A 85 -7.79 12.72 -3.29
N PRO A 86 -9.12 12.86 -3.19
CA PRO A 86 -9.88 12.23 -2.11
C PRO A 86 -9.61 10.72 -2.07
N THR A 87 -9.30 10.20 -0.87
CA THR A 87 -8.88 8.80 -0.69
C THR A 87 -9.94 7.83 -1.16
N ASP A 88 -11.22 8.13 -0.96
CA ASP A 88 -12.38 7.35 -1.40
C ASP A 88 -12.52 7.27 -2.94
N GLN A 89 -12.02 8.25 -3.69
CA GLN A 89 -12.01 8.20 -5.16
C GLN A 89 -10.88 7.32 -5.71
N VAL A 90 -9.78 7.21 -4.97
CA VAL A 90 -8.62 6.40 -5.36
C VAL A 90 -8.82 4.96 -4.88
N PHE A 91 -9.20 4.80 -3.61
CA PHE A 91 -9.38 3.56 -2.86
C PHE A 91 -10.77 3.56 -2.19
N PRO A 92 -11.85 3.24 -2.93
CA PRO A 92 -13.23 3.37 -2.42
C PRO A 92 -13.56 2.46 -1.23
N HIS A 93 -12.76 1.42 -1.02
CA HIS A 93 -12.91 0.48 0.09
C HIS A 93 -11.70 0.50 1.03
N GLY A 94 -10.90 1.56 0.98
CA GLY A 94 -9.63 1.66 1.71
C GLY A 94 -8.54 0.79 1.10
N LEU A 95 -7.43 0.68 1.84
CA LEU A 95 -6.35 -0.24 1.50
C LEU A 95 -6.67 -1.64 2.07
N PRO A 96 -6.29 -2.72 1.35
CA PRO A 96 -6.42 -4.07 1.87
C PRO A 96 -5.43 -4.29 3.02
N GLU A 97 -5.68 -5.34 3.82
CA GLU A 97 -4.81 -5.77 4.92
C GLU A 97 -3.36 -6.00 4.46
N GLU A 98 -3.21 -6.62 3.29
CA GLU A 98 -1.93 -6.82 2.63
C GLU A 98 -1.92 -6.16 1.24
N PHE A 99 -0.88 -5.39 0.96
CA PHE A 99 -0.68 -4.79 -0.36
C PHE A 99 0.79 -4.72 -0.74
N THR A 100 1.03 -4.52 -2.03
CA THR A 100 2.34 -4.16 -2.58
C THR A 100 2.27 -2.80 -3.24
N LEU A 101 3.19 -1.92 -2.87
CA LEU A 101 3.31 -0.59 -3.46
C LEU A 101 4.52 -0.55 -4.40
N ILE A 102 4.30 -0.20 -5.66
CA ILE A 102 5.34 -0.20 -6.69
C ILE A 102 5.48 1.19 -7.31
N PHE A 103 6.68 1.75 -7.18
CA PHE A 103 7.06 3.00 -7.85
C PHE A 103 8.24 2.79 -8.79
N THR A 104 8.22 3.49 -9.92
CA THR A 104 9.38 3.63 -10.80
C THR A 104 9.54 5.12 -11.08
N LEU A 105 10.58 5.73 -10.52
CA LEU A 105 10.70 7.18 -10.46
C LEU A 105 12.05 7.62 -11.03
N ALA A 106 12.08 8.84 -11.56
CA ALA A 106 13.30 9.55 -11.89
C ALA A 106 13.24 10.92 -11.20
N LEU A 107 14.09 11.14 -10.20
CA LEU A 107 14.11 12.36 -9.42
C LEU A 107 15.07 13.39 -10.04
N LYS A 108 14.70 14.67 -9.98
CA LYS A 108 15.61 15.75 -10.34
C LYS A 108 16.68 15.90 -9.27
N LYS A 109 17.88 16.38 -9.65
CA LYS A 109 18.96 16.69 -8.70
C LYS A 109 18.53 17.58 -7.52
N SER A 110 17.58 18.50 -7.74
CA SER A 110 17.06 19.35 -6.66
C SER A 110 16.32 18.54 -5.59
N ALA A 111 15.57 17.51 -5.97
CA ALA A 111 14.85 16.63 -5.04
C ALA A 111 15.78 15.68 -4.28
N LEU A 112 17.06 15.59 -4.67
CA LEU A 112 18.06 14.78 -3.97
C LEU A 112 18.67 15.49 -2.74
N ARG A 113 18.16 16.66 -2.38
CA ARG A 113 18.64 17.45 -1.23
C ARG A 113 17.71 17.38 -0.03
N ASP A 114 16.51 16.85 -0.22
CA ASP A 114 15.42 16.88 0.74
C ASP A 114 14.84 15.48 0.93
N THR A 115 14.02 15.33 1.97
CA THR A 115 13.13 14.20 2.14
C THR A 115 11.80 14.49 1.44
N ILE A 116 11.36 13.57 0.58
CA ILE A 116 10.14 13.73 -0.20
C ILE A 116 9.15 12.60 0.08
N TYR A 117 7.86 12.94 0.19
CA TYR A 117 6.80 11.94 0.19
C TYR A 117 6.60 11.40 -1.23
N LEU A 118 6.82 10.10 -1.40
CA LEU A 118 6.51 9.38 -2.63
C LEU A 118 5.03 8.98 -2.67
N PHE A 119 4.46 8.68 -1.50
CA PHE A 119 3.06 8.32 -1.31
C PHE A 119 2.60 8.76 0.08
N GLN A 120 1.37 9.26 0.18
CA GLN A 120 0.78 9.65 1.46
C GLN A 120 -0.74 9.51 1.40
N ILE A 121 -1.32 8.96 2.46
CA ILE A 121 -2.74 9.03 2.79
C ILE A 121 -2.83 9.81 4.11
N SER A 122 -3.67 10.84 4.14
CA SER A 122 -3.87 11.68 5.31
C SER A 122 -5.34 11.77 5.66
N ASP A 123 -5.62 12.14 6.91
CA ASP A 123 -6.97 12.51 7.34
C ASP A 123 -7.40 13.88 6.78
N GLN A 124 -8.59 14.32 7.18
CA GLN A 124 -9.17 15.58 6.72
C GLN A 124 -8.41 16.81 7.25
N GLN A 125 -7.65 16.65 8.33
CA GLN A 125 -6.83 17.68 8.96
C GLN A 125 -5.41 17.73 8.33
N GLY A 126 -5.06 16.75 7.51
CA GLY A 126 -3.77 16.64 6.84
C GLY A 126 -2.73 15.84 7.61
N TYR A 127 -3.10 15.18 8.71
CA TYR A 127 -2.18 14.30 9.42
C TYR A 127 -2.02 12.97 8.68
N PRO A 128 -0.78 12.48 8.49
CA PRO A 128 -0.53 11.24 7.78
C PRO A 128 -1.09 10.04 8.54
N GLN A 129 -1.86 9.20 7.85
CA GLN A 129 -2.28 7.87 8.30
C GLN A 129 -1.35 6.79 7.75
N LEU A 130 -0.83 6.99 6.54
CA LEU A 130 0.16 6.14 5.89
C LEU A 130 1.06 7.02 5.02
N SER A 131 2.37 6.86 5.10
CA SER A 131 3.31 7.56 4.24
C SER A 131 4.47 6.67 3.82
N VAL A 132 4.93 6.89 2.60
CA VAL A 132 6.22 6.40 2.11
C VAL A 132 7.03 7.61 1.68
N ASP A 133 8.13 7.85 2.37
CA ASP A 133 9.05 8.94 2.10
C ASP A 133 10.44 8.43 1.75
N PHE A 134 11.11 9.18 0.89
CA PHE A 134 12.49 8.93 0.49
C PHE A 134 13.35 10.11 0.94
N SER A 135 14.31 9.83 1.84
CA SER A 135 15.35 10.78 2.24
C SER A 135 16.56 10.58 1.33
N ALA A 136 16.77 11.51 0.42
CA ALA A 136 17.96 11.48 -0.43
C ALA A 136 19.26 11.77 0.33
N PRO A 137 19.30 12.67 1.34
CA PRO A 137 20.49 12.86 2.18
C PRO A 137 20.90 11.59 2.93
N ASP A 138 19.93 10.86 3.47
CA ASP A 138 20.19 9.65 4.27
C ASP A 138 20.24 8.38 3.40
N GLY A 139 19.78 8.46 2.15
CA GLY A 139 19.66 7.32 1.26
C GLY A 139 18.58 6.32 1.69
N THR A 140 17.64 6.73 2.53
CA THR A 140 16.66 5.83 3.16
C THR A 140 15.27 5.96 2.56
N LEU A 141 14.55 4.84 2.54
CA LEU A 141 13.11 4.80 2.29
C LEU A 141 12.42 4.48 3.61
N THR A 142 11.46 5.29 4.03
CA THR A 142 10.71 5.09 5.27
C THR A 142 9.24 4.85 4.98
N LEU A 143 8.68 3.79 5.54
CA LEU A 143 7.24 3.53 5.59
C LEU A 143 6.75 3.88 7.00
N ARG A 144 5.73 4.74 7.11
CA ARG A 144 5.05 5.03 8.37
C ARG A 144 3.56 4.76 8.25
N ALA A 145 2.97 4.16 9.28
CA ALA A 145 1.54 3.85 9.32
C ALA A 145 0.97 4.06 10.73
N ARG A 146 -0.27 4.53 10.81
CA ARG A 146 -1.03 4.58 12.07
C ARG A 146 -1.60 3.19 12.37
N GLY A 147 -1.44 2.75 13.62
CA GLY A 147 -2.04 1.52 14.12
C GLY A 147 -3.55 1.64 14.30
N ALA A 148 -4.20 0.54 14.71
CA ALA A 148 -5.64 0.53 14.98
C ALA A 148 -6.04 1.41 16.19
N ASP A 149 -5.11 1.62 17.13
CA ASP A 149 -5.26 2.55 18.24
C ASP A 149 -4.94 3.98 17.76
N PRO A 150 -5.91 4.91 17.76
CA PRO A 150 -5.69 6.30 17.33
C PRO A 150 -4.70 7.06 18.22
N GLU A 151 -4.56 6.68 19.49
CA GLU A 151 -3.70 7.33 20.47
C GLU A 151 -2.26 6.77 20.45
N ALA A 152 -2.05 5.63 19.78
CA ALA A 152 -0.73 5.03 19.63
C ALA A 152 0.16 5.80 18.65
N GLU A 153 1.47 5.74 18.89
CA GLU A 153 2.47 6.33 18.01
C GLU A 153 2.47 5.66 16.62
N LEU A 154 2.88 6.40 15.59
CA LEU A 154 3.05 5.88 14.24
C LEU A 154 4.10 4.75 14.24
N VAL A 155 3.74 3.61 13.64
CA VAL A 155 4.68 2.53 13.37
C VAL A 155 5.54 2.92 12.18
N SER A 156 6.86 2.75 12.30
CA SER A 156 7.83 3.13 11.26
C SER A 156 8.75 1.97 10.89
N CYS A 157 9.02 1.80 9.60
CA CYS A 157 9.99 0.86 9.05
C CYS A 157 10.92 1.58 8.08
N VAL A 158 12.23 1.39 8.22
CA VAL A 158 13.27 2.04 7.41
C VAL A 158 13.99 1.00 6.56
N PHE A 159 14.14 1.29 5.27
CA PHE A 159 14.85 0.48 4.29
C PHE A 159 16.09 1.23 3.80
N ASN A 160 17.24 0.53 3.78
CA ASN A 160 18.55 1.05 3.38
C ASN A 160 19.09 0.32 2.14
#